data_AF-A0A1V2HZ85-F1
#
_entry.id   AF-A0A1V2HZ85-F1
#
_cell.length_a   1.000
_cell.length_b   1.000
_cell.length_c   1.000
_cell.angle_alpha   90.00
_cell.angle_beta   90.00
_cell.angle_gamma   90.00
#
_symmetry.space_group_name_H-M   'P 1'
#
loop_
_entity.id
_entity.type
_entity.pdbx_description
1 polymer ?
#
loop_
_entity_poly.entity_id
_entity_poly.type
_entity_poly.pdbx_seq_one_letter_code
_entity_poly.pdbx_strand_id
1 'polypeptide(L)' 'MAIRRHALDERFEGNLLDSDVWFPYYLPHWSSRAQTRAAYEVRDGELHLFVPPEQPLWCPDAMKERGLRSLVTAPG' A
#
# COMPACT_ATOMS: atom_id res chain seq x y z
N MET A 1 -35.55 -3.33 -15.31
CA MET A 1 -34.22 -2.71 -15.50
C MET A 1 -33.20 -3.56 -14.75
N ALA A 2 -32.13 -4.01 -15.42
CA ALA A 2 -31.06 -4.76 -14.76
C ALA A 2 -29.99 -3.78 -14.27
N ILE A 3 -29.66 -3.83 -12.98
CA ILE A 3 -28.57 -3.04 -12.38
C ILE A 3 -27.24 -3.58 -12.96
N ARG A 4 -26.47 -2.72 -13.62
CA ARG A 4 -25.10 -3.06 -14.03
C ARG A 4 -24.25 -3.15 -12.76
N ARG A 5 -23.72 -4.32 -12.45
CA ARG A 5 -22.64 -4.44 -11.45
C ARG A 5 -21.35 -3.95 -12.10
N HIS A 6 -20.71 -2.96 -11.50
CA HIS A 6 -19.33 -2.63 -11.81
C HIS A 6 -18.45 -3.72 -11.21
N ALA A 7 -17.90 -4.58 -12.06
CA ALA A 7 -16.86 -5.52 -11.67
C ALA A 7 -15.51 -4.83 -11.89
N LEU A 8 -14.69 -4.75 -10.85
CA LEU A 8 -13.28 -4.45 -10.99
C LEU A 8 -12.56 -5.78 -11.25
N ASP A 9 -11.85 -5.86 -12.36
CA ASP A 9 -10.97 -6.98 -12.70
C ASP A 9 -9.59 -6.39 -13.00
N GLU A 10 -8.64 -6.61 -12.09
CA GLU A 10 -7.26 -6.17 -12.21
C GLU A 10 -6.35 -7.39 -12.19
N ARG A 11 -5.43 -7.43 -13.15
CA ARG A 11 -4.50 -8.55 -13.38
C ARG A 11 -3.04 -8.12 -13.31
N PHE A 12 -2.75 -6.83 -13.16
CA PHE A 12 -1.39 -6.31 -13.02
C PHE A 12 -0.47 -6.73 -14.17
N GLU A 13 -1.01 -6.82 -15.39
CA GLU A 13 -0.29 -7.28 -16.60
C GLU A 13 0.81 -6.30 -17.03
N GLY A 14 0.74 -5.04 -16.56
CA GLY A 14 1.76 -4.02 -16.80
C GLY A 14 2.85 -3.99 -15.73
N ASN A 15 3.71 -2.97 -15.81
CA ASN A 15 4.73 -2.69 -14.79
C ASN A 15 4.40 -1.46 -13.92
N LEU A 16 3.21 -0.90 -14.10
CA LEU A 16 2.74 0.28 -13.39
C LEU A 16 1.33 0.02 -12.84
N LEU A 17 1.06 0.65 -11.71
CA LEU A 17 -0.25 0.65 -11.09
C LEU A 17 -1.15 1.67 -11.81
N ASP A 18 -2.37 1.28 -12.17
CA ASP A 18 -3.35 2.22 -12.69
C ASP A 18 -3.78 3.20 -11.59
N SER A 19 -3.46 4.48 -11.75
CA SER A 19 -3.77 5.52 -10.76
C SER A 19 -5.22 6.00 -10.77
N ASP A 20 -6.00 5.64 -11.81
CA ASP A 20 -7.45 5.90 -11.83
C ASP A 20 -8.21 4.86 -11.01
N VAL A 21 -7.59 3.69 -10.76
CA VAL A 21 -8.16 2.58 -9.99
C VAL A 21 -7.58 2.53 -8.57
N TRP A 22 -6.27 2.70 -8.44
CA TRP A 22 -5.55 2.45 -7.20
C TRP A 22 -4.89 3.71 -6.64
N PHE A 23 -4.94 3.83 -5.32
CA PHE A 23 -4.31 4.93 -4.60
C PHE A 23 -3.21 4.40 -3.67
N PRO A 24 -1.92 4.49 -4.05
CA PRO A 24 -0.82 3.79 -3.37
C PRO A 24 -0.34 4.50 -2.09
N TYR A 25 -1.29 4.91 -1.25
CA TYR A 25 -1.05 5.63 0.00
C TYR A 25 -1.85 4.98 1.14
N TYR A 26 -1.16 4.52 2.17
CA TYR A 26 -1.79 3.88 3.33
C TYR A 26 -2.35 4.91 4.32
N LEU A 27 -3.67 5.09 4.29
CA LEU A 27 -4.43 5.98 5.18
C LEU A 27 -3.86 7.43 5.28
N PRO A 28 -3.72 8.15 4.15
CA PRO A 28 -3.07 9.48 4.09
C PRO A 28 -3.80 10.60 4.82
N HIS A 29 -4.95 10.34 5.44
CA HIS A 29 -5.64 11.31 6.29
C HIS A 29 -5.09 11.35 7.72
N TRP A 30 -4.33 10.33 8.14
CA TRP A 30 -3.72 10.25 9.48
C TRP A 30 -2.23 10.61 9.51
N SER A 31 -1.65 10.97 8.37
CA SER A 31 -0.23 11.31 8.23
C SER A 31 -0.03 12.10 6.93
N SER A 32 1.21 12.51 6.62
CA SER A 32 1.50 13.15 5.33
C SER A 32 1.44 12.13 4.19
N ARG A 33 1.02 12.57 3.00
CA ARG A 33 0.99 11.72 1.80
C ARG A 33 2.33 11.04 1.51
N ALA A 34 3.43 11.76 1.71
CA ALA A 34 4.79 11.22 1.53
C ALA A 34 5.10 10.07 2.50
N GLN A 35 4.74 10.21 3.79
CA GLN A 35 4.97 9.16 4.81
C GLN A 35 4.08 7.94 4.63
N THR A 36 2.95 8.09 3.94
CA THR A 36 2.02 6.98 3.67
C THR A 36 2.24 6.26 2.35
N ARG A 37 3.20 6.70 1.54
CA ARG A 37 3.46 6.10 0.23
C ARG A 37 3.86 4.63 0.39
N ALA A 38 3.13 3.73 -0.27
CA ALA A 38 3.47 2.31 -0.28
C ALA A 38 4.76 2.06 -1.08
N ALA A 39 5.56 1.10 -0.63
CA ALA A 39 6.62 0.51 -1.44
C ALA A 39 6.05 -0.72 -2.15
N TYR A 40 6.13 -0.71 -3.47
CA TYR A 40 5.59 -1.78 -4.30
C TYR A 40 6.32 -1.91 -5.63
N GLU A 41 6.15 -3.06 -6.26
CA GLU A 41 6.55 -3.36 -7.63
C GLU A 41 5.40 -4.08 -8.32
N VAL A 42 5.14 -3.75 -9.58
CA VAL A 42 4.23 -4.52 -10.43
C VAL A 42 5.07 -5.29 -11.42
N ARG A 43 5.07 -6.61 -11.31
CA ARG A 43 5.82 -7.50 -12.21
C ARG A 43 5.19 -8.88 -12.23
N ASP A 44 5.47 -9.63 -13.29
CA ASP A 44 5.06 -11.03 -13.43
C ASP A 44 3.54 -11.27 -13.29
N GLY A 45 2.71 -10.25 -13.59
CA GLY A 45 1.26 -10.32 -13.42
C GLY A 45 0.79 -10.17 -11.96
N GLU A 46 1.63 -9.62 -11.09
CA GLU A 46 1.37 -9.51 -9.65
C GLU A 46 1.73 -8.12 -9.11
N LEU A 47 1.03 -7.73 -8.04
CA LEU A 47 1.41 -6.60 -7.19
C LEU A 47 2.22 -7.11 -6.01
N HIS A 48 3.51 -6.77 -5.98
CA HIS A 48 4.40 -7.06 -4.87
C HIS A 48 4.42 -5.88 -3.90
N LEU A 49 3.82 -6.05 -2.72
CA LEU A 49 3.92 -5.10 -1.61
C LEU A 49 5.05 -5.51 -0.67
N PHE A 50 5.86 -4.56 -0.24
CA PHE A 50 6.95 -4.82 0.70
C PHE A 50 7.21 -3.65 1.64
N VAL A 51 7.96 -3.92 2.70
CA VAL A 51 8.41 -2.93 3.69
C VAL A 51 9.93 -2.87 3.65
N PRO A 52 10.54 -1.82 3.07
CA PRO A 52 11.99 -1.65 3.09
C PRO A 52 12.53 -1.61 4.53
N PRO A 53 13.73 -2.16 4.81
CA PRO A 53 14.35 -2.10 6.13
C PRO A 53 14.50 -0.67 6.67
N GLU A 54 14.74 0.29 5.78
CA GLU A 54 14.87 1.71 6.05
C GLU A 54 13.53 2.47 6.14
N GLN A 55 12.40 1.79 5.93
CA GLN A 55 11.09 2.43 5.99
C GLN A 55 10.84 2.96 7.42
N PRO A 56 10.54 4.27 7.57
CA PRO A 56 10.26 4.85 8.88
C PRO A 56 8.94 4.29 9.45
N LEU A 57 8.74 4.48 10.76
CA LEU A 57 7.45 4.18 11.39
C LEU A 57 6.32 4.93 10.68
N TRP A 58 5.25 4.21 10.36
CA TRP A 58 4.03 4.84 9.87
C TRP A 58 3.41 5.68 10.99
N CYS A 59 3.03 6.93 10.68
CA CYS A 59 2.54 7.91 11.65
C CYS A 59 3.38 7.93 12.95
N PRO A 60 4.63 8.43 12.90
CA PRO A 60 5.57 8.33 14.01
C PRO A 60 5.01 8.85 15.34
N ASP A 61 4.19 9.91 15.30
CA ASP A 61 3.64 10.51 16.51
C ASP A 61 2.59 9.62 17.17
N ALA A 62 1.78 8.89 16.39
CA ALA A 62 0.82 7.90 16.94
C ALA A 62 1.50 6.58 17.35
N MET A 63 2.59 6.20 16.66
CA MET A 63 3.29 4.93 16.94
C MET A 63 4.32 5.03 18.07
N LYS A 64 4.86 6.22 18.37
CA LYS A 64 5.80 6.46 19.49
C LYS A 64 5.24 6.00 20.84
N GLU A 65 3.94 6.21 21.09
CA GLU A 65 3.31 5.85 22.36
C GLU A 65 3.02 4.35 22.51
N ARG A 66 3.07 3.58 21.41
CA ARG A 66 2.64 2.17 21.41
C ARG A 66 3.77 1.15 21.35
N GLY A 67 5.04 1.55 21.26
CA GLY A 67 6.19 0.64 21.21
C GLY A 67 6.13 -0.37 20.05
N LEU A 68 5.24 -0.14 19.09
CA LEU A 68 4.96 -1.06 18.00
C LEU A 68 6.01 -0.80 16.92
N ARG A 69 7.02 -1.67 16.86
CA ARG A 69 7.79 -1.83 15.62
C ARG A 69 6.80 -2.33 14.56
N SER A 70 6.94 -1.87 13.32
CA SER A 70 6.18 -2.33 12.15
C SER A 70 5.77 -3.80 12.33
N LEU A 71 4.46 -4.09 12.35
CA LEU A 71 3.91 -5.44 12.56
C LEU A 71 4.27 -6.45 11.45
N VAL A 72 5.21 -6.13 10.58
CA VAL A 72 5.76 -7.05 9.58
C VAL A 72 7.05 -7.65 10.13
N THR A 73 6.92 -8.65 10.99
CA THR A 73 8.01 -9.62 11.17
C THR A 73 7.97 -10.52 9.95
N ALA A 74 8.82 -10.28 8.95
CA ALA A 74 9.05 -11.26 7.89
C ALA A 74 9.66 -12.52 8.53
N PRO A 75 9.20 -13.75 8.20
CA PRO A 75 9.96 -14.93 8.53
C PRO A 75 11.26 -14.93 7.71
N GLY A 76 12.36 -15.31 8.35
CA GLY A 76 13.63 -15.63 7.70
C GLY A 76 13.61 -16.97 6.98
#